data_AF-A0A2X1UIH4-F1
#
_entry.id   AF-A0A2X1UIH4-F1
#
_cell.length_a   1.000
_cell.length_b   1.000
_cell.length_c   1.000
_cell.angle_alpha   90.00
_cell.angle_beta   90.00
_cell.angle_gamma   90.00
#
_symmetry.space_group_name_H-M   'P 1'
#
loop_
_entity.id
_entity.type
_entity.pdbx_description
1 polymer ?
#
loop_
_entity_poly.entity_id
_entity_poly.type
_entity_poly.pdbx_seq_one_letter_code
_entity_poly.pdbx_strand_id
1 'polypeptide(L)'
;MKCKKLLGAICLFTTCAWAVPAQAYDSNLNDRHGYQSSSGTQYQYDLSRPSDQIRYSTDLNAQRRDQMSTSTKRHLDRGAGQYGGGIYD
;
A
#
# COMPACT_ATOMS: atom_id res chain seq x y z
N MET A 1 -6.22 33.65 37.51
CA MET A 1 -6.80 32.31 37.24
C MET A 1 -5.94 31.57 36.23
N LYS A 2 -5.71 30.28 36.50
CA LYS A 2 -5.42 29.18 35.55
C LYS A 2 -4.00 29.06 34.99
N CYS A 3 -3.32 28.04 35.52
CA CYS A 3 -2.12 27.37 35.05
C CYS A 3 -2.21 26.95 33.58
N LYS A 4 -1.08 26.97 32.87
CA LYS A 4 -0.89 26.21 31.63
C LYS A 4 0.37 25.35 31.77
N LYS A 5 0.14 24.04 31.72
CA LYS A 5 1.16 22.98 31.74
C LYS A 5 1.94 23.03 30.43
N LEU A 6 3.26 23.24 30.51
CA LEU A 6 4.20 23.01 29.43
C LEU A 6 5.02 21.77 29.82
N LEU A 7 4.59 20.59 29.37
CA LEU A 7 5.48 19.44 29.32
C LEU A 7 6.18 19.49 27.96
N GLY A 8 7.43 19.95 27.97
CA GLY A 8 8.33 19.90 26.83
C GLY A 8 9.70 19.46 27.33
N ALA A 9 9.88 18.16 27.57
CA ALA A 9 11.20 17.58 27.77
C ALA A 9 11.74 17.08 26.42
N ILE A 10 12.12 18.02 25.56
CA ILE A 10 12.95 17.72 24.39
C ILE A 10 14.38 17.65 24.92
N CYS A 11 14.89 16.43 25.09
CA CYS A 11 16.29 16.21 25.41
C CYS A 11 17.15 16.76 24.27
N LEU A 12 17.70 17.95 24.50
CA LEU A 12 18.73 18.57 23.69
C LEU A 12 20.05 17.83 23.93
N PHE A 13 20.40 16.91 23.03
CA PHE A 13 21.79 16.53 22.82
C PHE A 13 22.30 17.19 21.55
N THR A 14 23.03 18.27 21.80
CA THR A 14 23.93 18.97 20.88
C THR A 14 24.98 17.99 20.34
N THR A 15 25.13 17.90 19.02
CA THR A 15 26.43 17.96 18.31
C THR A 15 26.25 17.90 16.79
N CYS A 16 27.13 18.65 16.11
CA CYS A 16 27.47 18.73 14.68
C CYS A 16 26.34 18.97 13.65
N ALA A 17 26.45 20.11 12.97
CA ALA A 17 25.62 20.51 11.84
C ALA A 17 25.86 19.59 10.63
N TRP A 18 24.99 18.60 10.46
CA TRP A 18 24.65 18.04 9.17
C TRP A 18 23.20 18.44 8.94
N ALA A 19 22.97 19.23 7.89
CA ALA A 19 21.63 19.65 7.51
C ALA A 19 20.81 18.39 7.28
N VAL A 20 19.89 18.08 8.19
CA VAL A 20 18.88 17.06 7.96
C VAL A 20 17.97 17.64 6.87
N PRO A 21 17.92 17.07 5.65
CA PRO A 21 16.93 17.51 4.70
C PRO A 21 15.57 17.24 5.34
N ALA A 22 14.72 18.27 5.41
CA ALA A 22 13.32 18.08 5.71
C ALA A 22 12.77 17.14 4.63
N GLN A 23 12.57 15.87 4.97
CA GLN A 23 11.93 14.92 4.08
C GLN A 23 10.48 15.39 3.98
N ALA A 24 10.19 16.18 2.94
CA ALA A 24 8.83 16.37 2.50
C ALA A 24 8.27 14.96 2.29
N TYR A 25 7.32 14.56 3.13
CA TYR A 25 6.52 13.40 2.84
C TYR A 25 5.78 13.77 1.55
N ASP A 26 6.28 13.28 0.43
CA ASP A 26 5.51 13.31 -0.80
C ASP A 26 4.38 12.32 -0.59
N SER A 27 3.27 12.82 -0.04
CA SER A 27 2.00 12.11 -0.06
C SER A 27 1.44 12.20 -1.49
N ASN A 28 2.15 11.61 -2.46
CA ASN A 28 1.59 11.28 -3.75
C ASN A 28 0.67 10.08 -3.57
N LEU A 29 -0.46 10.32 -2.90
CA LEU A 29 -1.49 9.32 -2.64
C LEU A 29 -2.36 9.09 -3.89
N ASN A 30 -1.78 9.22 -5.08
CA ASN A 30 -2.48 9.08 -6.37
C ASN A 30 -2.04 7.88 -7.20
N ASP A 31 -1.09 7.06 -6.73
CA ASP A 31 -0.76 5.81 -7.42
C ASP A 31 -1.75 4.69 -7.03
N ARG A 32 -3.02 4.85 -7.42
CA ARG A 32 -3.91 3.70 -7.65
C ARG A 32 -3.59 3.05 -8.99
N HIS A 33 -2.31 2.83 -9.27
CA HIS A 33 -1.89 2.08 -10.44
C HIS A 33 -2.15 0.61 -10.14
N GLY A 34 -3.18 0.08 -10.79
CA GLY A 34 -3.47 -1.35 -10.77
C GLY A 34 -2.21 -2.17 -11.09
N TYR A 35 -2.14 -3.35 -10.51
CA TYR A 35 -1.04 -4.28 -10.72
C TYR A 35 -1.28 -5.08 -12.00
N GLN A 36 -0.32 -5.05 -12.93
CA GLN A 36 -0.37 -5.87 -14.13
C GLN A 36 0.57 -7.07 -13.99
N SER A 37 0.02 -8.27 -14.13
CA SER A 37 0.79 -9.50 -14.21
C SER A 37 1.46 -9.65 -15.58
N SER A 38 2.53 -10.44 -15.63
CA SER A 38 3.24 -10.81 -16.86
C SER A 38 2.35 -11.54 -17.89
N SER A 39 1.24 -12.16 -17.46
CA SER A 39 0.24 -12.75 -18.37
C SER A 39 -0.67 -11.72 -19.04
N GLY A 40 -0.55 -10.45 -18.66
CA GLY A 40 -1.41 -9.35 -19.12
C GLY A 40 -2.66 -9.13 -18.27
N THR A 41 -2.88 -9.93 -17.22
CA THR A 41 -4.01 -9.71 -16.29
C THR A 41 -3.79 -8.44 -15.47
N GLN A 42 -4.81 -7.58 -15.42
CA GLN A 42 -4.82 -6.40 -14.56
C GLN A 42 -5.62 -6.65 -13.28
N TYR A 43 -5.01 -6.27 -12.18
CA TYR A 43 -5.50 -6.42 -10.82
C TYR A 43 -5.58 -5.06 -10.15
N GLN A 44 -6.52 -4.89 -9.24
CA GLN A 44 -6.61 -3.68 -8.42
C GLN A 44 -5.52 -3.61 -7.34
N TYR A 45 -5.05 -4.76 -6.86
CA TYR A 45 -4.13 -4.86 -5.74
C TYR A 45 -3.00 -5.85 -6.03
N ASP A 46 -1.77 -5.47 -5.64
CA ASP A 46 -0.62 -6.35 -5.63
C ASP A 46 -0.55 -7.08 -4.27
N LEU A 47 -0.98 -8.34 -4.23
CA LEU A 47 -0.98 -9.14 -3.01
C LEU A 47 0.41 -9.62 -2.60
N SER A 48 1.47 -9.30 -3.34
CA SER A 48 2.85 -9.43 -2.84
C SER A 48 3.20 -8.35 -1.81
N ARG A 49 2.44 -7.24 -1.79
CA ARG A 49 2.66 -6.11 -0.88
C ARG A 49 1.74 -6.19 0.34
N PRO A 50 2.27 -6.18 1.58
CA PRO A 50 1.44 -6.24 2.79
C PRO A 50 0.39 -5.13 2.89
N SER A 51 0.70 -3.92 2.42
CA SER A 51 -0.25 -2.78 2.42
C SER A 51 -1.47 -3.04 1.54
N ASP A 52 -1.26 -3.65 0.38
CA ASP A 52 -2.32 -3.93 -0.57
C ASP A 52 -3.11 -5.19 -0.17
N GLN A 53 -2.49 -6.14 0.52
CA GLN A 53 -3.22 -7.25 1.16
C GLN A 53 -4.26 -6.76 2.16
N ILE A 54 -3.90 -5.79 3.01
CA ILE A 54 -4.82 -5.21 3.99
C ILE A 54 -5.98 -4.51 3.27
N ARG A 55 -5.66 -3.70 2.25
CA ARG A 55 -6.69 -2.99 1.46
C ARG A 55 -7.63 -3.97 0.76
N TYR A 56 -7.08 -5.02 0.15
CA TYR A 56 -7.85 -6.08 -0.47
C TYR A 56 -8.74 -6.83 0.53
N SER A 57 -8.23 -7.10 1.74
CA SER A 57 -9.01 -7.73 2.80
C SER A 57 -10.26 -6.93 3.18
N THR A 58 -10.22 -5.60 3.03
CA THR A 58 -11.36 -4.71 3.30
C THR A 58 -12.24 -4.42 2.09
N ASP A 59 -11.77 -4.68 0.86
CA ASP A 59 -12.54 -4.47 -0.36
C ASP A 59 -13.32 -5.74 -0.75
N LEU A 60 -14.53 -5.86 -0.20
CA LEU A 60 -15.45 -6.97 -0.49
C LEU A 60 -15.88 -7.03 -1.96
N ASN A 61 -15.87 -5.91 -2.68
CA ASN A 61 -16.24 -5.88 -4.08
C ASN A 61 -15.14 -6.49 -4.94
N ALA A 62 -13.88 -6.17 -4.64
CA ALA A 62 -12.72 -6.82 -5.26
C ALA A 62 -12.72 -8.33 -5.02
N GLN A 63 -12.97 -8.77 -3.78
CA GLN A 63 -13.07 -10.20 -3.45
C GLN A 63 -14.20 -10.91 -4.18
N ARG A 64 -15.36 -10.27 -4.32
CA ARG A 64 -16.51 -10.86 -5.03
C ARG A 64 -16.24 -11.02 -6.52
N ARG A 65 -15.66 -10.00 -7.18
CA ARG A 65 -15.26 -10.11 -8.60
C ARG A 65 -14.29 -11.27 -8.80
N ASP A 66 -13.33 -11.38 -7.89
CA ASP A 66 -12.35 -12.46 -7.87
C ASP A 66 -12.94 -13.86 -7.71
N GLN A 67 -14.03 -14.00 -6.96
CA GLN A 67 -14.76 -15.26 -6.79
C GLN A 67 -15.61 -15.61 -8.02
N MET A 68 -16.16 -14.60 -8.70
CA MET A 68 -16.98 -14.79 -9.91
C MET A 68 -16.13 -14.90 -11.18
N SER A 69 -14.87 -14.47 -11.14
CA SER A 69 -13.96 -14.54 -12.29
C SER A 69 -13.60 -15.99 -12.58
N THR A 70 -13.87 -16.43 -13.80
CA THR A 70 -13.48 -17.75 -14.33
C THR A 70 -12.11 -17.73 -15.01
N SER A 71 -11.32 -16.68 -14.76
CA SER A 71 -10.04 -16.44 -15.42
C SER A 71 -9.02 -17.53 -15.13
N THR A 72 -8.70 -18.36 -16.14
CA THR A 72 -7.62 -19.36 -16.06
C THR A 72 -6.24 -18.69 -15.88
N LYS A 73 -6.09 -17.44 -16.37
CA LYS A 73 -4.85 -16.66 -16.27
C LYS A 73 -4.39 -16.45 -14.83
N ARG A 74 -5.32 -16.32 -13.88
CA ARG A 74 -5.01 -16.21 -12.46
C ARG A 74 -4.24 -17.43 -11.93
N HIS A 75 -4.55 -18.62 -12.42
CA HIS A 75 -3.82 -19.82 -12.00
C HIS A 75 -2.38 -19.80 -12.53
N LEU A 76 -2.20 -19.37 -13.79
CA LEU A 76 -0.88 -19.19 -14.40
C LEU A 76 -0.05 -18.12 -13.66
N ASP A 77 -0.68 -16.99 -13.32
CA ASP A 77 -0.04 -15.90 -12.57
C ASP A 77 0.50 -16.39 -11.22
N ARG A 78 -0.34 -17.13 -10.47
CA ARG A 78 0.06 -17.72 -9.19
C ARG A 78 1.19 -18.73 -9.36
N GLY A 79 1.15 -19.54 -10.42
CA GLY A 79 2.25 -20.45 -10.77
C GLY A 79 3.56 -19.72 -11.06
N ALA A 80 3.50 -18.50 -11.58
CA ALA A 80 4.63 -17.60 -11.80
C ALA A 80 5.01 -16.75 -10.57
N GLY A 81 4.38 -16.99 -9.41
CA GLY A 81 4.63 -16.24 -8.18
C GLY A 81 4.00 -14.83 -8.16
N GLN A 82 3.08 -14.55 -9.07
CA GLN A 82 2.38 -13.28 -9.18
C GLN A 82 1.01 -13.38 -8.51
N TYR A 83 0.79 -12.53 -7.51
CA TYR A 83 -0.41 -12.58 -6.69
C TYR A 83 -1.16 -11.27 -6.79
N GLY A 84 -2.24 -11.26 -7.56
CA GLY A 84 -3.09 -10.09 -7.72
C GLY A 84 -4.51 -10.29 -7.17
N GLY A 85 -5.07 -9.21 -6.64
CA GLY A 85 -6.43 -9.16 -6.09
C GLY A 85 -7.30 -8.13 -6.79
N GLY A 86 -8.59 -8.44 -6.94
CA GLY A 86 -9.57 -7.57 -7.57
C GLY A 86 -9.39 -7.47 -9.09
N ILE A 87 -9.43 -8.61 -9.78
CA ILE A 87 -9.35 -8.72 -11.24
C ILE A 87 -10.33 -7.74 -11.90
N TYR A 88 -9.86 -7.06 -12.94
CA TYR A 88 -10.66 -6.14 -13.74
C TYR A 88 -11.28 -6.75 -15.01
N ASP A 89 -10.80 -7.92 -15.44
CA ASP A 89 -11.20 -8.72 -16.63
C ASP A 89 -11.75 -7.94 -17.84
#